data_AF-H5WLH9-F1
#
_entry.id   AF-H5WLH9-F1
#
_cell.length_a   1.000
_cell.length_b   1.000
_cell.length_c   1.000
_cell.angle_alpha   90.00
_cell.angle_beta   90.00
_cell.angle_gamma   90.00
#
_symmetry.space_group_name_H-M   'P 1'
#
loop_
_entity.id
_entity.type
_entity.pdbx_description
1 polymer ?
#
loop_
_entity_poly.entity_id
_entity_poly.type
_entity_poly.pdbx_seq_one_letter_code
_entity_poly.pdbx_strand_id
1 'polypeptide(L)'
;MPFRSHLLRGHSSHCLAVKCVGLTPRSRRAPTATRASPGTAKAIIVRSGAYTLRCRARLTSNVRLRKNPMLQDRSNLLLAGTAVLVALLVWSGLHPYDRATWLMEVAPIFIAVPILFATYRTFPLTSLLYFLIFWHAAVLMLGGTYTYARVPLGFQIADLLGIHRNPYDKIGHFFQGFVPALAAREILHRGGYVKGEKMLAFLVVCVVLAISATYEFIEWGAALALGQGADEFLGTQGDPWDTQSDMFFALLGAISSLVLLSGVHNRQMATVAKSAT
;
A
#
# COMPACT_ATOMS: atom_id res chain seq x y z
N MET A 1 -34.10 15.60 -49.26
CA MET A 1 -32.67 15.45 -49.66
C MET A 1 -31.82 16.38 -48.78
N PRO A 2 -30.57 15.98 -48.46
CA PRO A 2 -30.01 15.99 -47.09
C PRO A 2 -29.08 17.18 -46.79
N PHE A 3 -28.81 17.49 -45.51
CA PHE A 3 -27.55 18.16 -45.15
C PHE A 3 -26.92 17.58 -43.88
N ARG A 4 -25.63 17.24 -44.03
CA ARG A 4 -24.76 16.46 -43.14
C ARG A 4 -24.49 17.15 -41.81
N SER A 5 -24.61 16.41 -40.72
CA SER A 5 -23.95 16.68 -39.45
C SER A 5 -22.45 16.36 -39.56
N HIS A 6 -21.59 17.37 -39.55
CA HIS A 6 -20.16 17.14 -39.31
C HIS A 6 -19.91 16.95 -37.81
N LEU A 7 -19.88 15.67 -37.40
CA LEU A 7 -19.31 15.24 -36.12
C LEU A 7 -17.78 15.32 -36.23
N LEU A 8 -17.18 16.32 -35.58
CA LEU A 8 -15.75 16.31 -35.31
C LEU A 8 -15.48 15.25 -34.23
N ARG A 9 -14.85 14.13 -34.63
CA ARG A 9 -14.26 13.17 -33.69
C ARG A 9 -13.06 13.83 -33.01
N GLY A 10 -13.23 14.20 -31.75
CA GLY A 10 -12.15 14.47 -30.82
C GLY A 10 -12.33 13.57 -29.61
N HIS A 11 -11.31 12.77 -29.29
CA HIS A 11 -11.25 12.01 -28.04
C HIS A 11 -11.32 12.96 -26.84
N SER A 12 -12.02 12.52 -25.79
CA SER A 12 -12.27 13.15 -24.48
C SER A 12 -13.60 13.91 -24.33
N SER A 13 -14.39 13.41 -23.39
CA SER A 13 -15.81 13.64 -23.18
C SER A 13 -16.11 14.98 -22.50
N HIS A 14 -16.28 16.06 -23.26
CA HIS A 14 -17.00 17.25 -22.79
C HIS A 14 -17.78 17.90 -23.94
N CYS A 15 -19.02 17.45 -24.19
CA CYS A 15 -19.95 18.19 -25.03
C CYS A 15 -20.45 19.42 -24.26
N LEU A 16 -19.94 20.61 -24.59
CA LEU A 16 -20.60 21.86 -24.24
C LEU A 16 -21.86 22.00 -25.12
N ALA A 17 -23.04 21.77 -24.54
CA ALA A 17 -24.30 22.10 -25.20
C ALA A 17 -24.53 23.62 -25.07
N VAL A 18 -24.11 24.39 -26.08
CA VAL A 18 -24.42 25.82 -26.17
C VAL A 18 -25.79 25.96 -26.82
N LYS A 19 -26.83 26.22 -26.01
CA LYS A 19 -28.17 26.56 -26.51
C LYS A 19 -28.18 28.03 -26.94
N CYS A 20 -27.87 28.31 -28.20
CA CYS A 20 -28.06 29.64 -28.78
C CYS A 20 -29.56 29.87 -29.01
N VAL A 21 -30.21 30.67 -28.18
CA VAL A 21 -31.59 31.11 -28.40
C VAL A 21 -31.56 32.33 -29.32
N GLY A 22 -32.09 32.15 -30.53
CA GLY A 22 -32.65 33.18 -31.40
C GLY A 22 -31.69 34.20 -32.01
N LEU A 23 -31.16 33.91 -33.22
CA LEU A 23 -30.80 34.95 -34.20
C LEU A 23 -30.95 34.41 -35.63
N THR A 24 -31.73 35.13 -36.45
CA THR A 24 -31.89 34.91 -37.89
C THR A 24 -30.61 35.27 -38.67
N PRO A 25 -30.25 34.57 -39.75
CA PRO A 25 -28.94 34.71 -40.37
C PRO A 25 -28.89 35.84 -41.40
N ARG A 26 -27.93 36.76 -41.28
CA ARG A 26 -27.42 37.52 -42.44
C ARG A 26 -25.98 38.01 -42.22
N SER A 27 -25.01 37.17 -42.56
CA SER A 27 -23.81 37.55 -43.33
C SER A 27 -22.78 36.42 -43.36
N ARG A 28 -22.14 36.24 -44.52
CA ARG A 28 -21.14 35.21 -44.82
C ARG A 28 -19.76 35.72 -44.39
N ARG A 29 -19.28 35.38 -43.19
CA ARG A 29 -17.83 35.35 -42.87
C ARG A 29 -17.62 34.51 -41.60
N ALA A 30 -16.71 33.55 -41.67
CA ALA A 30 -16.39 32.65 -40.56
C ALA A 30 -15.55 33.38 -39.48
N PRO A 31 -15.85 33.21 -38.18
CA PRO A 31 -15.05 33.79 -37.11
C PRO A 31 -13.79 32.97 -36.84
N THR A 32 -12.67 33.65 -36.57
CA THR A 32 -11.40 33.09 -36.10
C THR A 32 -11.42 32.90 -34.59
N ALA A 33 -11.10 31.70 -34.10
CA ALA A 33 -11.02 31.38 -32.68
C ALA A 33 -9.56 31.39 -32.19
N THR A 34 -9.27 32.14 -31.13
CA THR A 34 -8.00 32.08 -30.39
C THR A 34 -8.12 31.16 -29.18
N ARG A 35 -7.05 30.37 -28.93
CA ARG A 35 -6.97 29.34 -27.88
C ARG A 35 -6.64 29.97 -26.52
N ALA A 36 -7.38 29.65 -25.46
CA ALA A 36 -7.15 30.14 -24.10
C ALA A 36 -6.61 29.04 -23.16
N SER A 37 -5.75 29.44 -22.22
CA SER A 37 -5.09 28.61 -21.18
C SER A 37 -6.06 28.23 -20.04
N PRO A 38 -5.89 27.08 -19.35
CA PRO A 38 -6.82 26.63 -18.31
C PRO A 38 -6.60 27.40 -17.00
N GLY A 39 -7.69 27.81 -16.34
CA GLY A 39 -7.64 28.21 -14.92
C GLY A 39 -8.37 29.49 -14.51
N THR A 40 -8.96 30.26 -15.43
CA THR A 40 -9.81 31.40 -15.06
C THR A 40 -11.05 31.42 -15.94
N ALA A 41 -12.23 31.42 -15.32
CA ALA A 41 -13.51 31.64 -16.00
C ALA A 41 -13.55 33.10 -16.53
N LYS A 42 -12.86 33.36 -17.65
CA LYS A 42 -12.99 34.61 -18.38
C LYS A 42 -14.01 34.41 -19.48
N ALA A 43 -15.01 35.29 -19.49
CA ALA A 43 -16.02 35.39 -20.53
C ALA A 43 -15.35 35.40 -21.92
N ILE A 44 -15.79 34.51 -22.81
CA ILE A 44 -15.41 34.57 -24.22
C ILE A 44 -16.14 35.78 -24.80
N ILE A 45 -15.42 36.88 -25.00
CA ILE A 45 -15.94 38.06 -25.67
C ILE A 45 -15.71 37.87 -27.17
N VAL A 46 -16.76 37.48 -27.89
CA VAL A 46 -16.76 37.51 -29.36
C VAL A 46 -17.05 38.96 -29.78
N ARG A 47 -16.04 39.69 -30.26
CA ARG A 47 -16.24 41.02 -30.85
C ARG A 47 -16.67 40.87 -32.31
N SER A 48 -17.94 41.16 -32.59
CA SER A 48 -18.42 41.60 -33.90
C SER A 48 -18.81 43.07 -33.78
N GLY A 49 -18.40 43.89 -34.75
CA GLY A 49 -18.26 45.35 -34.67
C GLY A 49 -19.52 46.20 -34.47
N ALA A 50 -20.54 45.76 -33.73
CA ALA A 50 -21.64 46.63 -33.31
C ALA A 50 -22.34 46.24 -31.99
N TYR A 51 -22.09 45.07 -31.38
CA TYR A 51 -22.82 44.67 -30.17
C TYR A 51 -21.97 43.82 -29.22
N THR A 52 -21.95 44.18 -27.93
CA THR A 52 -21.37 43.37 -26.85
C THR A 52 -22.44 42.41 -26.29
N LEU A 53 -22.42 41.15 -26.73
CA LEU A 53 -23.26 40.11 -26.12
C LEU A 53 -22.65 39.64 -24.79
N ARG A 54 -23.25 40.02 -23.66
CA ARG A 54 -22.92 39.46 -22.33
C ARG A 54 -23.62 38.10 -22.17
N CYS A 55 -22.95 37.02 -22.55
CA CYS A 55 -23.45 35.68 -22.25
C CYS A 55 -23.07 35.32 -20.80
N ARG A 56 -24.07 35.29 -19.90
CA ARG A 56 -23.88 34.88 -18.50
C ARG A 56 -23.92 33.35 -18.45
N ALA A 57 -22.76 32.70 -18.58
CA ALA A 57 -22.64 31.28 -18.34
C ALA A 57 -22.90 31.01 -16.84
N ARG A 58 -24.10 30.51 -16.51
CA ARG A 58 -24.40 30.01 -15.18
C ARG A 58 -23.90 28.56 -15.13
N LEU A 59 -22.75 28.33 -14.50
CA LEU A 59 -22.34 26.98 -14.12
C LEU A 59 -23.30 26.50 -13.02
N THR A 60 -24.37 25.83 -13.40
CA THR A 60 -25.12 24.96 -12.48
C THR A 60 -24.56 23.55 -12.60
N SER A 61 -23.36 23.32 -12.10
CA SER A 61 -22.82 21.98 -11.98
C SER A 61 -22.91 21.54 -10.52
N ASN A 62 -24.11 21.14 -10.09
CA ASN A 62 -24.22 20.14 -9.03
C ASN A 62 -23.79 18.79 -9.61
N VAL A 63 -22.53 18.69 -10.01
CA VAL A 63 -21.91 17.40 -10.33
C VAL A 63 -21.62 16.77 -8.99
N ARG A 64 -22.60 16.01 -8.49
CA ARG A 64 -22.38 15.09 -7.37
C ARG A 64 -21.38 14.07 -7.90
N LEU A 65 -20.09 14.25 -7.56
CA LEU A 65 -19.01 13.32 -7.88
C LEU A 65 -19.40 11.95 -7.29
N ARG A 66 -20.02 11.10 -8.11
CA ARG A 66 -20.21 9.69 -7.75
C ARG A 66 -18.82 9.11 -7.62
N LYS A 67 -18.44 8.75 -6.39
CA LYS A 67 -17.22 7.99 -6.15
C LYS A 67 -17.29 6.71 -6.98
N ASN A 68 -16.18 6.38 -7.63
CA ASN A 68 -16.08 5.18 -8.46
C ASN A 68 -16.33 3.96 -7.55
N PRO A 69 -17.32 3.09 -7.82
CA PRO A 69 -17.72 2.02 -6.90
C PRO A 69 -16.55 1.09 -6.53
N MET A 70 -15.64 0.80 -7.46
CA MET A 70 -14.42 0.02 -7.17
C MET A 70 -13.47 0.65 -6.14
N LEU A 71 -13.34 1.99 -6.14
CA LEU A 71 -12.50 2.70 -5.15
C LEU A 71 -13.19 2.76 -3.78
N GLN A 72 -14.52 2.78 -3.78
CA GLN A 72 -15.33 2.74 -2.56
C GLN A 72 -15.25 1.36 -1.90
N ASP A 73 -15.37 0.27 -2.66
CA ASP A 73 -15.28 -1.11 -2.16
C ASP A 73 -13.89 -1.39 -1.55
N ARG A 74 -12.83 -0.94 -2.23
CA ARG A 74 -11.46 -1.03 -1.72
C ARG A 74 -11.30 -0.31 -0.39
N SER A 75 -11.83 0.91 -0.28
CA SER A 75 -11.71 1.72 0.94
C SER A 75 -12.48 1.07 2.10
N ASN A 76 -13.66 0.51 1.83
CA ASN A 76 -14.45 -0.21 2.83
C ASN A 76 -13.74 -1.47 3.32
N LEU A 77 -13.13 -2.24 2.40
CA LEU A 77 -12.35 -3.44 2.76
C LEU A 77 -11.14 -3.10 3.62
N LEU A 78 -10.41 -2.03 3.28
CA LEU A 78 -9.27 -1.58 4.08
C LEU A 78 -9.70 -1.13 5.47
N LEU A 79 -10.80 -0.38 5.59
CA LEU A 79 -11.36 0.02 6.88
C LEU A 79 -11.77 -1.18 7.72
N ALA A 80 -12.45 -2.18 7.12
CA ALA A 80 -12.81 -3.41 7.80
C ALA A 80 -11.57 -4.19 8.25
N GLY A 81 -10.56 -4.32 7.39
CA GLY A 81 -9.29 -4.96 7.72
C GLY A 81 -8.57 -4.25 8.87
N THR A 82 -8.52 -2.92 8.87
CA THR A 82 -7.96 -2.12 9.97
C THR A 82 -8.75 -2.32 11.27
N ALA A 83 -10.08 -2.35 11.22
CA ALA A 83 -10.91 -2.59 12.40
C ALA A 83 -10.65 -3.98 13.01
N VAL A 84 -10.57 -5.01 12.17
CA VAL A 84 -10.21 -6.37 12.61
C VAL A 84 -8.80 -6.40 13.19
N LEU A 85 -7.84 -5.73 12.54
CA LEU A 85 -6.46 -5.65 13.03
C LEU A 85 -6.39 -5.01 14.42
N VAL A 86 -7.09 -3.90 14.64
CA VAL A 86 -7.16 -3.23 15.94
C VAL A 86 -7.84 -4.12 16.98
N ALA A 87 -8.90 -4.84 16.61
CA ALA A 87 -9.55 -5.78 17.51
C ALA A 87 -8.60 -6.92 17.94
N LEU A 88 -7.85 -7.49 17.00
CA LEU A 88 -6.82 -8.50 17.29
C LEU A 88 -5.69 -7.92 18.16
N LEU A 89 -5.28 -6.67 17.91
CA LEU A 89 -4.24 -6.00 18.68
C LEU A 89 -4.66 -5.81 20.13
N VAL A 90 -5.89 -5.33 20.35
CA VAL A 90 -6.45 -5.22 21.69
C VAL A 90 -6.56 -6.60 22.34
N TRP A 91 -7.12 -7.59 21.63
CA TRP A 91 -7.29 -8.95 22.14
C TRP A 91 -5.97 -9.60 22.56
N SER A 92 -4.94 -9.53 21.72
CA SER A 92 -3.60 -10.06 22.02
C SER A 92 -2.96 -9.39 23.23
N GLY A 93 -3.26 -8.10 23.47
CA GLY A 93 -2.72 -7.33 24.59
C GLY A 93 -3.47 -7.45 25.91
N LEU A 94 -4.66 -8.08 25.95
CA LEU A 94 -5.44 -8.19 27.21
C LEU A 94 -4.72 -9.06 28.24
N HIS A 95 -4.25 -10.23 27.83
CA HIS A 95 -3.60 -11.22 28.69
C HIS A 95 -2.46 -11.95 27.94
N PRO A 96 -1.42 -11.23 27.46
CA PRO A 96 -0.26 -11.91 26.88
C PRO A 96 0.50 -12.68 27.95
N TYR A 97 1.21 -13.72 27.53
CA TYR A 97 2.04 -14.54 28.41
C TYR A 97 3.13 -13.72 29.11
N ASP A 98 3.82 -12.87 28.35
CA ASP A 98 4.74 -11.85 28.88
C ASP A 98 4.49 -10.50 28.20
N ARG A 99 4.35 -9.44 29.00
CA ARG A 99 3.99 -8.10 28.49
C ARG A 99 5.16 -7.40 27.80
N ALA A 100 6.39 -7.64 28.25
CA ALA A 100 7.57 -7.00 27.66
C ALA A 100 7.87 -7.61 26.29
N THR A 101 7.88 -8.95 26.20
CA THR A 101 7.98 -9.69 24.94
C THR A 101 6.84 -9.33 23.99
N TRP A 102 5.58 -9.31 24.48
CA TRP A 102 4.44 -8.89 23.64
C TRP A 102 4.65 -7.50 23.02
N LEU A 103 5.10 -6.52 23.83
CA LEU A 103 5.30 -5.16 23.35
C LEU A 103 6.38 -5.09 22.27
N MET A 104 7.49 -5.82 22.44
CA MET A 104 8.57 -5.84 21.46
C MET A 104 8.14 -6.50 20.14
N GLU A 105 7.51 -7.67 20.23
CA GLU A 105 7.03 -8.43 19.06
C GLU A 105 5.99 -7.66 18.24
N VAL A 106 5.13 -6.92 18.92
CA VAL A 106 4.03 -6.15 18.32
C VAL A 106 4.46 -4.71 17.96
N ALA A 107 5.63 -4.24 18.44
CA ALA A 107 6.16 -2.90 18.15
C ALA A 107 6.13 -2.51 16.66
N PRO A 108 6.47 -3.40 15.69
CA PRO A 108 6.38 -3.08 14.28
C PRO A 108 4.99 -2.64 13.83
N ILE A 109 3.91 -3.14 14.45
CA ILE A 109 2.53 -2.79 14.13
C ILE A 109 2.23 -1.35 14.54
N PHE A 110 2.69 -0.94 15.72
CA PHE A 110 2.54 0.44 16.22
C PHE A 110 3.28 1.47 15.35
N ILE A 111 4.29 1.04 14.60
CA ILE A 111 5.02 1.89 13.64
C ILE A 111 4.34 1.85 12.27
N ALA A 112 4.02 0.66 11.77
CA ALA A 112 3.50 0.48 10.41
C ALA A 112 2.10 1.09 10.24
N VAL A 113 1.18 0.88 11.19
CA VAL A 113 -0.22 1.34 11.04
C VAL A 113 -0.31 2.88 10.90
N PRO A 114 0.35 3.70 11.75
CA PRO A 114 0.38 5.15 11.56
C PRO A 114 0.99 5.57 10.22
N ILE A 115 2.09 4.94 9.79
CA ILE A 115 2.73 5.24 8.49
C ILE A 115 1.76 4.96 7.34
N LEU A 116 1.08 3.81 7.36
CA LEU A 116 0.10 3.44 6.33
C LEU A 116 -1.07 4.42 6.30
N PHE A 117 -1.55 4.85 7.46
CA PHE A 117 -2.62 5.84 7.55
C PHE A 117 -2.20 7.20 7.00
N ALA A 118 -1.02 7.69 7.39
CA ALA A 118 -0.48 8.98 6.95
C ALA A 118 -0.17 9.00 5.44
N THR A 119 0.30 7.89 4.89
CA THR A 119 0.70 7.78 3.48
C THR A 119 -0.43 7.35 2.55
N TYR A 120 -1.59 6.91 3.07
CA TYR A 120 -2.68 6.36 2.25
C TYR A 120 -3.14 7.28 1.11
N ARG A 121 -3.15 8.60 1.34
CA ARG A 121 -3.62 9.59 0.35
C ARG A 121 -2.56 9.97 -0.68
N THR A 122 -1.28 9.93 -0.31
CA THR A 122 -0.15 10.38 -1.14
C THR A 122 0.53 9.23 -1.86
N PHE A 123 0.68 8.10 -1.18
CA PHE A 123 1.31 6.88 -1.69
C PHE A 123 0.50 5.65 -1.24
N PRO A 124 -0.70 5.42 -1.81
CA PRO A 124 -1.47 4.21 -1.50
C PRO A 124 -0.67 2.99 -1.98
N LEU A 125 -0.48 1.99 -1.11
CA LEU A 125 0.19 0.74 -1.48
C LEU A 125 -0.70 -0.15 -2.35
N THR A 126 -0.18 -1.24 -2.90
CA THR A 126 -0.98 -2.26 -3.58
C THR A 126 -1.90 -3.01 -2.60
N SER A 127 -3.07 -3.48 -3.07
CA SER A 127 -3.99 -4.26 -2.23
C SER A 127 -3.36 -5.57 -1.74
N LEU A 128 -2.52 -6.19 -2.55
CA LEU A 128 -1.70 -7.34 -2.17
C LEU A 128 -0.83 -7.01 -0.96
N LEU A 129 -0.13 -5.88 -0.99
CA LEU A 129 0.75 -5.50 0.11
C LEU A 129 -0.04 -5.18 1.39
N TYR A 130 -1.18 -4.49 1.32
CA TYR A 130 -2.05 -4.29 2.49
C TYR A 130 -2.53 -5.63 3.10
N PHE A 131 -2.92 -6.57 2.25
CA PHE A 131 -3.34 -7.91 2.69
C PHE A 131 -2.20 -8.68 3.38
N LEU A 132 -0.99 -8.62 2.82
CA LEU A 132 0.17 -9.28 3.41
C LEU A 132 0.63 -8.62 4.71
N ILE A 133 0.55 -7.29 4.81
CA ILE A 133 0.82 -6.58 6.06
C ILE A 133 -0.15 -7.01 7.16
N PHE A 134 -1.45 -7.17 6.83
CA PHE A 134 -2.44 -7.67 7.78
C PHE A 134 -2.07 -9.07 8.31
N TRP A 135 -1.71 -10.00 7.43
CA TRP A 135 -1.33 -11.36 7.85
C TRP A 135 -0.02 -11.40 8.63
N HIS A 136 0.98 -10.63 8.22
CA HIS A 136 2.22 -10.50 8.98
C HIS A 136 1.94 -9.97 10.39
N ALA A 137 1.13 -8.92 10.51
CA ALA A 137 0.73 -8.39 11.80
C ALA A 137 -0.03 -9.44 12.65
N ALA A 138 -0.87 -10.28 12.04
CA ALA A 138 -1.53 -11.37 12.74
C ALA A 138 -0.54 -12.43 13.28
N VAL A 139 0.50 -12.76 12.51
CA VAL A 139 1.59 -13.64 12.96
C VAL A 139 2.32 -13.02 14.17
N LEU A 140 2.69 -11.74 14.10
CA LEU A 140 3.34 -11.05 15.22
C LEU A 140 2.46 -11.01 16.48
N MET A 141 1.16 -10.70 16.32
CA MET A 141 0.23 -10.68 17.47
C MET A 141 0.04 -12.06 18.08
N LEU A 142 -0.05 -13.12 17.28
CA LEU A 142 -0.16 -14.48 17.77
C LEU A 142 1.11 -14.88 18.53
N GLY A 143 2.28 -14.62 17.93
CA GLY A 143 3.57 -14.84 18.57
C GLY A 143 3.74 -14.07 19.87
N GLY A 144 3.44 -12.76 19.88
CA GLY A 144 3.49 -11.93 21.09
C GLY A 144 2.49 -12.34 22.18
N THR A 145 1.31 -12.86 21.81
CA THR A 145 0.31 -13.31 22.80
C THR A 145 0.82 -14.48 23.62
N TYR A 146 1.45 -15.47 22.98
CA TYR A 146 1.92 -16.68 23.65
C TYR A 146 3.38 -16.61 24.09
N THR A 147 4.16 -15.70 23.50
CA THR A 147 5.60 -15.85 23.22
C THR A 147 5.86 -16.94 22.17
N TYR A 148 6.83 -16.71 21.28
CA TYR A 148 7.05 -17.54 20.10
C TYR A 148 7.27 -19.02 20.44
N ALA A 149 8.05 -19.29 21.50
CA ALA A 149 8.32 -20.64 21.99
C ALA A 149 7.08 -21.42 22.48
N ARG A 150 5.93 -20.74 22.65
CA ARG A 150 4.71 -21.33 23.26
C ARG A 150 3.51 -21.33 22.32
N VAL A 151 3.66 -20.89 21.07
CA VAL A 151 2.54 -20.87 20.13
C VAL A 151 2.12 -22.31 19.79
N PRO A 152 0.82 -22.68 19.94
CA PRO A 152 0.34 -24.04 19.69
C PRO A 152 0.66 -24.59 18.30
N LEU A 153 0.61 -23.74 17.27
CA LEU A 153 0.94 -24.14 15.90
C LEU A 153 2.39 -24.64 15.79
N GLY A 154 3.30 -24.03 16.54
CA GLY A 154 4.70 -24.44 16.50
C GLY A 154 4.93 -25.82 17.10
N PHE A 155 4.22 -26.19 18.19
CA PHE A 155 4.27 -27.56 18.71
C PHE A 155 3.73 -28.58 17.71
N GLN A 156 2.66 -28.27 16.97
CA GLN A 156 2.14 -29.15 15.93
C GLN A 156 3.15 -29.39 14.80
N ILE A 157 3.89 -28.35 14.40
CA ILE A 157 4.97 -28.47 13.41
C ILE A 157 6.13 -29.27 14.00
N ALA A 158 6.45 -29.06 15.27
CA ALA A 158 7.53 -29.75 15.96
C ALA A 158 7.27 -31.27 15.98
N ASP A 159 6.06 -31.67 16.39
CA ASP A 159 5.62 -33.07 16.41
C ASP A 159 5.64 -33.70 15.01
N LEU A 160 5.18 -32.95 13.98
CA LEU A 160 5.13 -33.44 12.60
C LEU A 160 6.54 -33.70 12.02
N LEU A 161 7.52 -32.85 12.37
CA LEU A 161 8.88 -32.94 11.86
C LEU A 161 9.83 -33.70 12.80
N GLY A 162 9.36 -34.12 13.97
CA GLY A 162 10.18 -34.78 14.99
C GLY A 162 11.28 -33.88 15.56
N ILE A 163 11.08 -32.57 15.58
CA ILE A 163 12.04 -31.60 16.12
C ILE A 163 11.68 -31.25 17.57
N HIS A 164 12.69 -30.99 18.39
CA HIS A 164 12.51 -30.77 19.83
C HIS A 164 12.05 -29.34 20.18
N ARG A 165 12.37 -28.37 19.31
CA ARG A 165 12.12 -26.93 19.49
C ARG A 165 10.84 -26.52 18.78
N ASN A 166 10.08 -25.61 19.40
CA ASN A 166 8.96 -24.92 18.76
C ASN A 166 9.51 -23.95 17.68
N PRO A 167 9.24 -24.16 16.38
CA PRO A 167 9.83 -23.38 15.28
C PRO A 167 8.94 -22.21 14.84
N TYR A 168 8.02 -21.74 15.68
CA TYR A 168 7.08 -20.68 15.29
C TYR A 168 7.78 -19.37 14.91
N ASP A 169 8.90 -19.08 15.56
CA ASP A 169 9.81 -18.00 15.20
C ASP A 169 10.25 -18.01 13.75
N LYS A 170 10.54 -19.19 13.19
CA LYS A 170 10.94 -19.32 11.79
C LYS A 170 9.82 -18.88 10.83
N ILE A 171 8.55 -18.99 11.26
CA ILE A 171 7.41 -18.43 10.52
C ILE A 171 7.42 -16.89 10.61
N GLY A 172 7.63 -16.35 11.81
CA GLY A 172 7.80 -14.92 12.04
C GLY A 172 8.88 -14.33 11.13
N HIS A 173 10.08 -14.91 11.15
CA HIS A 173 11.20 -14.46 10.32
C HIS A 173 10.97 -14.67 8.82
N PHE A 174 10.29 -15.74 8.42
CA PHE A 174 9.85 -15.89 7.03
C PHE A 174 8.95 -14.71 6.59
N PHE A 175 7.96 -14.33 7.41
CA PHE A 175 7.10 -13.16 7.13
C PHE A 175 7.86 -11.83 7.20
N GLN A 176 8.82 -11.71 8.13
CA GLN A 176 9.79 -10.61 8.23
C GLN A 176 10.62 -10.45 6.95
N GLY A 177 10.86 -11.55 6.23
CA GLY A 177 11.43 -11.50 4.89
C GLY A 177 10.42 -11.16 3.81
N PHE A 178 9.31 -11.90 3.81
CA PHE A 178 8.38 -11.98 2.70
C PHE A 178 7.61 -10.68 2.44
N VAL A 179 7.14 -10.02 3.49
CA VAL A 179 6.30 -8.82 3.37
C VAL A 179 7.12 -7.55 3.20
N PRO A 180 8.19 -7.30 4.00
CA PRO A 180 9.08 -6.17 3.78
C PRO A 180 9.76 -6.20 2.41
N ALA A 181 9.99 -7.38 1.80
CA ALA A 181 10.47 -7.46 0.43
C ALA A 181 9.55 -6.74 -0.57
N LEU A 182 8.23 -6.99 -0.52
CA LEU A 182 7.29 -6.29 -1.40
C LEU A 182 7.15 -4.81 -1.03
N ALA A 183 7.23 -4.45 0.25
CA ALA A 183 7.20 -3.05 0.67
C ALA A 183 8.39 -2.26 0.11
N ALA A 184 9.61 -2.77 0.31
CA ALA A 184 10.83 -2.19 -0.24
C ALA A 184 10.78 -2.13 -1.77
N ARG A 185 10.35 -3.22 -2.41
CA ARG A 185 10.20 -3.29 -3.87
C ARG A 185 9.26 -2.22 -4.40
N GLU A 186 8.09 -2.06 -3.77
CA GLU A 186 7.07 -1.09 -4.18
C GLU A 186 7.57 0.36 -4.06
N ILE A 187 8.24 0.67 -2.95
CA ILE A 187 8.80 2.00 -2.69
C ILE A 187 9.93 2.31 -3.68
N LEU A 188 10.91 1.39 -3.83
CA LEU A 188 12.07 1.58 -4.70
C LEU A 188 11.67 1.68 -6.18
N HIS A 189 10.73 0.85 -6.63
CA HIS A 189 10.27 0.84 -8.01
C HIS A 189 9.39 2.05 -8.34
N ARG A 190 8.33 2.30 -7.57
CA ARG A 190 7.39 3.40 -7.86
C ARG A 190 7.99 4.78 -7.56
N GLY A 191 8.95 4.86 -6.64
CA GLY A 191 9.72 6.08 -6.39
C GLY A 191 10.75 6.38 -7.48
N GLY A 192 11.00 5.44 -8.41
CA GLY A 192 11.99 5.61 -9.48
C GLY A 192 13.44 5.62 -8.98
N TYR A 193 13.69 5.13 -7.76
CA TYR A 193 15.01 5.15 -7.12
C TYR A 193 15.97 4.12 -7.72
N VAL A 194 15.45 3.00 -8.24
CA VAL A 194 16.25 1.91 -8.81
C VAL A 194 15.74 1.56 -10.19
N LYS A 195 16.66 1.46 -11.17
CA LYS A 195 16.36 1.03 -12.54
C LYS A 195 16.78 -0.41 -12.75
N GLY A 196 15.89 -1.20 -13.36
CA GLY A 196 16.14 -2.59 -13.73
C GLY A 196 15.74 -3.61 -12.65
N GLU A 197 15.07 -4.68 -13.07
CA GLU A 197 14.48 -5.68 -12.17
C GLU A 197 15.54 -6.46 -11.35
N LYS A 198 16.70 -6.76 -11.95
CA LYS A 198 17.77 -7.51 -11.27
C LYS A 198 18.38 -6.72 -10.11
N MET A 199 18.71 -5.45 -10.34
CA MET A 199 19.28 -4.57 -9.32
C MET A 199 18.24 -4.28 -8.22
N LEU A 200 16.98 -4.08 -8.61
CA LEU A 200 15.87 -3.93 -7.67
C LEU A 200 15.75 -5.16 -6.76
N ALA A 201 15.73 -6.37 -7.33
CA ALA A 201 15.66 -7.61 -6.55
C ALA A 201 16.83 -7.76 -5.57
N PHE A 202 18.05 -7.50 -6.04
CA PHE A 202 19.26 -7.52 -5.19
C PHE A 202 19.14 -6.55 -4.01
N LEU A 203 18.82 -5.28 -4.27
CA LEU A 203 18.70 -4.27 -3.22
C LEU A 203 17.55 -4.57 -2.25
N VAL A 204 16.44 -5.10 -2.73
CA VAL A 204 15.33 -5.54 -1.87
C VAL A 204 15.79 -6.62 -0.89
N VAL A 205 16.55 -7.62 -1.36
CA VAL A 205 17.12 -8.66 -0.49
C VAL A 205 18.09 -8.06 0.53
N CYS A 206 18.95 -7.12 0.11
CA CYS A 206 19.86 -6.42 1.03
C CYS A 206 19.09 -5.64 2.11
N VAL A 207 18.03 -4.91 1.74
CA VAL A 207 17.19 -4.17 2.69
C VAL A 207 16.54 -5.11 3.69
N VAL A 208 16.00 -6.25 3.25
CA VAL A 208 15.40 -7.24 4.14
C VAL A 208 16.43 -7.79 5.11
N LEU A 209 17.62 -8.19 4.63
CA LEU A 209 18.67 -8.71 5.50
C LEU A 209 19.15 -7.66 6.51
N ALA A 210 19.25 -6.39 6.10
CA ALA A 210 19.58 -5.30 7.02
C ALA A 210 18.51 -5.10 8.10
N ILE A 211 17.22 -5.17 7.73
CA ILE A 211 16.11 -5.14 8.69
C ILE A 211 16.21 -6.34 9.65
N SER A 212 16.44 -7.54 9.12
CA SER A 212 16.55 -8.75 9.93
C SER A 212 17.70 -8.65 10.91
N ALA A 213 18.90 -8.32 10.45
CA ALA A 213 20.06 -8.15 11.33
C ALA A 213 19.83 -7.04 12.38
N THR A 214 19.11 -5.97 12.04
CA THR A 214 18.78 -4.91 13.01
C THR A 214 17.85 -5.44 14.10
N TYR A 215 16.87 -6.27 13.76
CA TYR A 215 15.97 -6.88 14.74
C TYR A 215 16.75 -7.78 15.71
N GLU A 216 17.61 -8.65 15.18
CA GLU A 216 18.50 -9.52 15.98
C GLU A 216 19.42 -8.72 16.91
N PHE A 217 19.96 -7.58 16.45
CA PHE A 217 20.76 -6.71 17.30
C PHE A 217 19.95 -6.06 18.41
N ILE A 218 18.67 -5.73 18.17
CA ILE A 218 17.79 -5.19 19.20
C ILE A 218 17.49 -6.27 20.26
N GLU A 219 17.18 -7.50 19.84
CA GLU A 219 16.89 -8.60 20.76
C GLU A 219 18.10 -8.99 21.59
N TRP A 220 19.27 -9.13 20.94
CA TRP A 220 20.53 -9.35 21.64
C TRP A 220 20.84 -8.22 22.63
N GLY A 221 20.67 -6.96 22.20
CA GLY A 221 20.87 -5.79 23.06
C GLY A 221 19.92 -5.75 24.26
N ALA A 222 18.65 -6.13 24.06
CA ALA A 222 17.66 -6.21 25.12
C ALA A 222 17.97 -7.35 26.11
N ALA A 223 18.42 -8.51 25.62
CA ALA A 223 18.87 -9.61 26.46
C ALA A 223 20.07 -9.22 27.35
N LEU A 224 21.05 -8.49 26.80
CA LEU A 224 22.18 -7.96 27.57
C LEU A 224 21.73 -6.97 28.65
N ALA A 225 20.74 -6.12 28.36
CA ALA A 225 20.23 -5.12 29.30
C ALA A 225 19.43 -5.74 30.46
N LEU A 226 18.76 -6.88 30.24
CA LEU A 226 17.87 -7.53 31.22
C LEU A 226 18.58 -8.56 32.13
N GLY A 227 19.81 -8.99 31.82
CA GLY A 227 20.59 -9.91 32.65
C GLY A 227 20.27 -11.39 32.44
N GLN A 228 20.54 -12.27 33.42
CA GLN A 228 20.51 -13.76 33.34
C GLN A 228 19.16 -14.42 32.95
N GLY A 229 18.19 -13.68 32.43
CA GLY A 229 16.97 -14.19 31.76
C GLY A 229 17.08 -14.26 30.22
N ALA A 230 18.27 -14.05 29.66
CA ALA A 230 18.51 -13.96 28.21
C ALA A 230 17.97 -15.15 27.40
N ASP A 231 18.08 -16.39 27.88
CA ASP A 231 17.58 -17.57 27.13
C ASP A 231 16.05 -17.65 27.07
N GLU A 232 15.35 -17.25 28.15
CA GLU A 232 13.87 -17.21 28.16
C GLU A 232 13.32 -16.05 27.34
N PHE A 233 14.07 -14.93 27.29
CA PHE A 233 13.68 -13.73 26.57
C PHE A 233 13.96 -13.81 25.07
N LEU A 234 15.11 -14.37 24.67
CA LEU A 234 15.48 -14.55 23.26
C LEU A 234 14.71 -15.70 22.59
N GLY A 235 14.05 -16.57 23.36
CA GLY A 235 13.32 -17.70 22.77
C GLY A 235 14.21 -18.70 22.04
N THR A 236 15.53 -18.67 22.25
CA THR A 236 16.52 -19.53 21.58
C THR A 236 16.23 -21.01 21.79
N GLN A 237 15.58 -21.35 22.91
CA GLN A 237 15.32 -22.74 23.32
C GLN A 237 16.62 -23.57 23.34
N GLY A 238 17.74 -22.90 23.65
CA GLY A 238 19.08 -23.51 23.71
C GLY A 238 19.79 -23.65 22.35
N ASP A 239 19.27 -23.05 21.27
CA ASP A 239 19.93 -23.06 19.96
C ASP A 239 20.95 -21.91 19.83
N PRO A 240 22.27 -22.21 19.75
CA PRO A 240 23.28 -21.17 19.57
C PRO A 240 23.30 -20.56 18.15
N TRP A 241 22.58 -21.17 17.20
CA TRP A 241 22.49 -20.71 15.80
C TRP A 241 21.17 -20.01 15.49
N ASP A 242 20.35 -19.69 16.51
CA ASP A 242 18.99 -19.19 16.32
C ASP A 242 18.98 -17.95 15.43
N THR A 243 19.70 -16.91 15.84
CA THR A 243 19.86 -15.66 15.09
C THR A 243 20.31 -15.84 13.64
N GLN A 244 21.27 -16.74 13.36
CA GLN A 244 21.72 -16.99 11.99
C GLN A 244 20.62 -17.67 11.17
N SER A 245 19.92 -18.62 11.78
CA SER A 245 18.80 -19.30 11.14
C SER A 245 17.61 -18.35 10.92
N ASP A 246 17.36 -17.41 11.82
CA ASP A 246 16.31 -16.40 11.70
C ASP A 246 16.55 -15.47 10.51
N MET A 247 17.76 -14.93 10.40
CA MET A 247 18.18 -14.18 9.22
C MET A 247 18.08 -15.01 7.93
N PHE A 248 18.36 -16.32 8.00
CA PHE A 248 18.22 -17.21 6.85
C PHE A 248 16.75 -17.42 6.46
N PHE A 249 15.83 -17.58 7.42
CA PHE A 249 14.39 -17.64 7.13
C PHE A 249 13.86 -16.32 6.55
N ALA A 250 14.37 -15.17 7.01
CA ALA A 250 14.08 -13.88 6.38
C ALA A 250 14.60 -13.79 4.93
N LEU A 251 15.80 -14.33 4.66
CA LEU A 251 16.32 -14.44 3.30
C LEU A 251 15.39 -15.28 2.40
N LEU A 252 14.99 -16.46 2.88
CA LEU A 252 14.08 -17.36 2.15
C LEU A 252 12.72 -16.70 1.89
N GLY A 253 12.18 -15.98 2.88
CA GLY A 253 10.98 -15.17 2.76
C GLY A 253 11.08 -14.13 1.65
N ALA A 254 12.17 -13.34 1.63
CA ALA A 254 12.39 -12.34 0.60
C ALA A 254 12.49 -12.96 -0.80
N ILE A 255 13.29 -14.01 -0.96
CA ILE A 255 13.45 -14.70 -2.26
C ILE A 255 12.12 -15.27 -2.73
N SER A 256 11.38 -15.94 -1.84
CA SER A 256 10.06 -16.52 -2.17
C SER A 256 9.08 -15.44 -2.61
N SER A 257 9.05 -14.31 -1.90
CA SER A 257 8.20 -13.17 -2.23
C SER A 257 8.50 -12.62 -3.63
N LEU A 258 9.78 -12.42 -3.95
CA LEU A 258 10.21 -11.93 -5.25
C LEU A 258 9.90 -12.93 -6.37
N VAL A 259 10.16 -14.22 -6.17
CA VAL A 259 9.92 -15.27 -7.18
C VAL A 259 8.42 -15.45 -7.43
N LEU A 260 7.60 -15.51 -6.38
CA LEU A 260 6.19 -15.87 -6.49
C LEU A 260 5.31 -14.67 -6.84
N LEU A 261 5.62 -13.47 -6.33
CA LEU A 261 4.67 -12.36 -6.33
C LEU A 261 5.06 -11.18 -7.22
N SER A 262 6.30 -11.06 -7.71
CA SER A 262 6.73 -9.90 -8.51
C SER A 262 5.83 -9.64 -9.73
N GLY A 263 5.38 -10.69 -10.42
CA GLY A 263 4.49 -10.57 -11.58
C GLY A 263 3.12 -9.98 -11.24
N VAL A 264 2.48 -10.49 -10.18
CA VAL A 264 1.17 -9.99 -9.71
C VAL A 264 1.33 -8.58 -9.14
N HIS A 265 2.39 -8.34 -8.38
CA HIS A 265 2.70 -7.05 -7.78
C HIS A 265 2.92 -5.96 -8.83
N ASN A 266 3.65 -6.25 -9.92
CA ASN A 266 3.80 -5.34 -11.06
C ASN A 266 2.47 -4.91 -11.68
N ARG A 267 1.54 -5.86 -11.87
CA ARG A 267 0.20 -5.55 -12.41
C ARG A 267 -0.60 -4.64 -11.48
N GLN A 268 -0.52 -4.88 -10.17
CA GLN A 268 -1.19 -4.03 -9.19
C GLN A 268 -0.55 -2.62 -9.12
N MET A 269 0.77 -2.51 -9.11
CA MET A 269 1.46 -1.21 -9.11
C MET A 269 1.10 -0.36 -10.33
N ALA A 270 1.03 -0.97 -11.52
CA ALA A 270 0.60 -0.28 -12.74
C ALA A 270 -0.86 0.23 -12.67
N THR A 271 -1.72 -0.46 -11.92
CA THR A 271 -3.12 -0.08 -11.73
C THR A 271 -3.26 1.06 -10.72
N VAL A 272 -2.51 0.98 -9.62
CA VAL A 272 -2.49 2.03 -8.58
C VAL A 272 -1.92 3.33 -9.14
N ALA A 273 -0.86 3.28 -9.95
CA ALA A 273 -0.27 4.45 -10.60
C ALA A 273 -1.29 5.19 -11.49
N LYS A 274 -2.09 4.45 -12.28
CA LYS A 274 -3.14 5.02 -13.14
C LYS A 274 -4.31 5.64 -12.36
N SER A 275 -4.55 5.20 -11.13
CA SER A 275 -5.65 5.69 -10.30
C SER A 275 -5.30 6.98 -9.54
N ALA A 276 -4.00 7.32 -9.47
CA ALA A 276 -3.49 8.49 -8.77
C ALA A 276 -3.28 9.72 -9.68
N THR A 277 -3.25 9.52 -11.00
CA THR A 277 -3.24 10.55 -12.06
C THR A 277 -4.64 10.86 -12.56
#